data_AF-A0A7W9CHK4-F1
#
_entry.id   AF-A0A7W9CHK4-F1
#
_cell.length_a   1.000
_cell.length_b   1.000
_cell.length_c   1.000
_cell.angle_alpha   90.00
_cell.angle_beta   90.00
_cell.angle_gamma   90.00
#
_symmetry.space_group_name_H-M   'P 1'
#
loop_
_entity.id
_entity.type
_entity.pdbx_description
1 polymer ?
#
loop_
_entity_poly.entity_id
_entity_poly.type
_entity_poly.pdbx_seq_one_letter_code
_entity_poly.pdbx_strand_id
1 'polypeptide(L)'
;MNGLSRRGLMAGTVGAGLIAGAVRAEPDAHPEAGRTLTRIAFGSCAKSDKPQPIWDAVLATQPDLFIFLGDNVYLDTRDPAVMRRKYAELAAQPGFQRLKATVPILAIWDDHDYGENDAGADYPMKEESRRLFLDFFGEPADSPRRTRDGIYTAHVFGPAGRQVQVILPDLRWNRTPLMSLELGDQDYDAWIEKRAESGEPTPGPYARNPEIGATQLGETQWRWLEAQLGVQADVRILASSLQVLADFAGWEGWINFAHDHQRLIAAIRDKRANGLICLSGDTHYGEISRLDVNTPYPLWDITSSGLTEVWPVTPPNALRVGSVFRDQNFGLLTIDWEGTSPTVLAQVRDVNGVVRLEQPIRIGDLVV
;
A
#
# COMPACT_ATOMS: atom_id res chain seq x y z
N MET A 1 33.50 -22.35 -73.67
CA MET A 1 34.14 -22.74 -72.40
C MET A 1 34.05 -21.55 -71.46
N ASN A 2 33.30 -21.72 -70.37
CA ASN A 2 33.27 -21.04 -69.07
C ASN A 2 33.63 -19.53 -69.05
N GLY A 3 32.78 -18.59 -68.63
CA GLY A 3 31.50 -18.64 -67.94
C GLY A 3 30.94 -17.21 -67.79
N LEU A 4 29.62 -17.13 -67.88
CA LEU A 4 28.72 -15.96 -67.91
C LEU A 4 28.88 -15.03 -66.69
N SER A 5 29.13 -13.74 -66.89
CA SER A 5 28.16 -12.63 -67.02
C SER A 5 27.67 -12.04 -65.69
N ARG A 6 28.12 -10.81 -65.42
CA ARG A 6 27.64 -9.91 -64.37
C ARG A 6 26.22 -9.41 -64.70
N ARG A 7 25.27 -9.66 -63.82
CA ARG A 7 24.10 -8.78 -63.63
C ARG A 7 23.79 -8.65 -62.15
N GLY A 8 23.86 -7.42 -61.67
CA GLY A 8 23.42 -7.05 -60.32
C GLY A 8 21.91 -7.19 -60.20
N LEU A 9 21.48 -7.72 -59.06
CA LEU A 9 20.10 -7.68 -58.63
C LEU A 9 20.05 -6.96 -57.28
N MET A 10 19.28 -5.87 -57.26
CA MET A 10 18.74 -5.26 -56.05
C MET A 10 18.06 -6.33 -55.19
N ALA A 11 18.46 -6.45 -53.93
CA ALA A 11 17.71 -7.19 -52.92
C ALA A 11 17.25 -6.19 -51.86
N GLY A 12 15.95 -5.91 -51.86
CA GLY A 12 15.30 -5.13 -50.82
C GLY A 12 15.31 -5.89 -49.50
N THR A 13 15.79 -5.22 -48.46
CA THR A 13 15.63 -5.68 -47.07
C THR A 13 14.22 -5.34 -46.60
N VAL A 14 13.37 -6.36 -46.50
CA VAL A 14 12.11 -6.27 -45.74
C VAL A 14 12.49 -6.21 -44.26
N GLY A 15 12.35 -5.03 -43.66
CA GLY A 15 12.45 -4.87 -42.22
C GLY A 15 11.23 -5.53 -41.56
N ALA A 16 11.45 -6.67 -40.89
CA ALA A 16 10.47 -7.23 -39.98
C ALA A 16 10.42 -6.32 -38.74
N GLY A 17 9.41 -5.44 -38.67
CA GLY A 17 9.07 -4.73 -37.45
C GLY A 17 8.57 -5.73 -36.42
N LEU A 18 9.37 -5.96 -35.37
CA LEU A 18 8.88 -6.59 -34.14
C LEU A 18 7.97 -5.57 -33.45
N ILE A 19 6.66 -5.71 -33.64
CA ILE A 19 5.68 -5.10 -32.75
C ILE A 19 5.83 -5.83 -31.42
N ALA A 20 6.61 -5.24 -30.50
CA ALA A 20 6.64 -5.69 -29.12
C ALA A 20 5.24 -5.44 -28.53
N GLY A 21 4.37 -6.45 -28.63
CA GLY A 21 3.13 -6.46 -27.87
C GLY A 21 3.49 -6.40 -26.40
N ALA A 22 3.07 -5.33 -25.71
CA ALA A 22 3.25 -5.22 -24.27
C ALA A 22 2.49 -6.38 -23.62
N VAL A 23 3.24 -7.34 -23.07
CA VAL A 23 2.67 -8.37 -22.20
C VAL A 23 2.12 -7.63 -20.98
N ARG A 24 0.80 -7.58 -20.86
CA ARG A 24 0.13 -7.05 -19.65
C ARG A 24 0.37 -8.06 -18.52
N ALA A 25 0.65 -7.57 -17.32
CA ALA A 25 0.70 -8.45 -16.17
C ALA A 25 -0.72 -8.97 -15.91
N GLU A 26 -0.83 -10.25 -15.56
CA GLU A 26 -2.06 -10.80 -15.00
C GLU A 26 -2.06 -10.56 -13.47
N PRO A 27 -3.20 -10.28 -12.86
CA PRO A 27 -3.32 -10.30 -11.40
C PRO A 27 -3.14 -11.73 -10.88
N ASP A 28 -2.60 -11.87 -9.68
CA ASP A 28 -2.51 -13.16 -9.01
C ASP A 28 -3.94 -13.66 -8.70
N ALA A 29 -4.23 -14.92 -9.00
CA ALA A 29 -5.56 -15.48 -8.81
C ALA A 29 -5.92 -15.60 -7.32
N HIS A 30 -7.01 -14.98 -6.90
CA HIS A 30 -7.58 -15.18 -5.56
C HIS A 30 -8.70 -16.24 -5.62
N PRO A 31 -8.85 -17.14 -4.62
CA PRO A 31 -9.91 -18.14 -4.61
C PRO A 31 -11.33 -17.57 -4.75
N GLU A 32 -11.54 -16.33 -4.27
CA GLU A 32 -12.79 -15.58 -4.39
C GLU A 32 -12.81 -14.56 -5.53
N ALA A 33 -11.98 -14.69 -6.57
CA ALA A 33 -11.90 -13.72 -7.67
C ALA A 33 -13.24 -13.46 -8.39
N GLY A 34 -14.18 -14.41 -8.36
CA GLY A 34 -15.53 -14.22 -8.93
C GLY A 34 -16.48 -13.36 -8.09
N ARG A 35 -16.12 -13.03 -6.85
CA ARG A 35 -16.98 -12.31 -5.91
C ARG A 35 -17.00 -10.82 -6.22
N THR A 36 -18.19 -10.24 -6.39
CA THR A 36 -18.35 -8.78 -6.41
C THR A 36 -18.12 -8.21 -5.02
N LEU A 37 -17.19 -7.27 -4.88
CA LEU A 37 -16.93 -6.58 -3.63
C LEU A 37 -17.82 -5.34 -3.51
N THR A 38 -18.49 -5.18 -2.37
CA THR A 38 -19.30 -4.00 -2.05
C THR A 38 -18.81 -3.33 -0.77
N ARG A 39 -18.29 -4.10 0.20
CA ARG A 39 -17.74 -3.58 1.46
C ARG A 39 -16.32 -4.09 1.67
N ILE A 40 -15.36 -3.18 1.75
CA ILE A 40 -13.95 -3.51 1.97
C ILE A 40 -13.50 -2.80 3.23
N ALA A 41 -13.20 -3.57 4.27
CA ALA A 41 -12.61 -3.05 5.50
C ALA A 41 -11.08 -3.10 5.40
N PHE A 42 -10.40 -2.20 6.10
CA PHE A 42 -8.93 -2.18 6.11
C PHE A 42 -8.37 -1.55 7.37
N GLY A 43 -7.09 -1.78 7.63
CA GLY A 43 -6.34 -1.13 8.69
C GLY A 43 -4.93 -1.68 8.87
N SER A 44 -4.14 -1.00 9.68
CA SER A 44 -2.78 -1.39 10.09
C SER A 44 -2.60 -1.26 11.61
N CYS A 45 -1.42 -1.66 12.09
CA CYS A 45 -0.94 -1.39 13.45
C CYS A 45 -1.77 -2.13 14.52
N ALA A 46 -1.80 -3.46 14.38
CA ALA A 46 -2.52 -4.40 15.23
C ALA A 46 -1.57 -5.15 16.18
N LYS A 47 -1.18 -4.52 17.27
CA LYS A 47 -0.23 -5.09 18.22
C LYS A 47 -0.77 -6.36 18.89
N SER A 48 -0.05 -7.47 18.75
CA SER A 48 -0.51 -8.81 19.11
C SER A 48 -0.72 -9.01 20.62
N ASP A 49 -0.06 -8.21 21.47
CA ASP A 49 -0.10 -8.29 22.93
C ASP A 49 -1.12 -7.32 23.59
N LYS A 50 -1.83 -6.52 22.78
CA LYS A 50 -2.89 -5.62 23.26
C LYS A 50 -4.29 -6.21 23.04
N PRO A 51 -5.29 -5.80 23.85
CA PRO A 51 -6.69 -6.09 23.54
C PRO A 51 -7.09 -5.49 22.19
N GLN A 52 -7.81 -6.27 21.37
CA GLN A 52 -8.25 -5.86 20.03
C GLN A 52 -9.80 -5.89 19.91
N PRO A 53 -10.55 -5.06 20.66
CA PRO A 53 -12.02 -5.02 20.56
C PRO A 53 -12.51 -4.50 19.21
N ILE A 54 -11.65 -3.82 18.45
CA ILE A 54 -11.91 -3.27 17.11
C ILE A 54 -12.54 -4.29 16.15
N TRP A 55 -12.21 -5.58 16.30
CA TRP A 55 -12.72 -6.65 15.44
C TRP A 55 -14.24 -6.80 15.49
N ASP A 56 -14.88 -6.49 16.62
CA ASP A 56 -16.34 -6.55 16.72
C ASP A 56 -17.01 -5.51 15.83
N ALA A 57 -16.48 -4.29 15.83
CA ALA A 57 -16.94 -3.22 14.95
C ALA A 57 -16.65 -3.54 13.47
N VAL A 58 -15.46 -4.06 13.14
CA VAL A 58 -15.12 -4.51 11.78
C VAL A 58 -16.12 -5.56 11.29
N LEU A 59 -16.33 -6.63 12.07
CA LEU A 59 -17.23 -7.74 11.71
C LEU A 59 -18.69 -7.30 11.60
N ALA A 60 -19.13 -6.34 12.43
CA ALA A 60 -20.47 -5.78 12.35
C ALA A 60 -20.76 -5.05 11.02
N THR A 61 -19.72 -4.57 10.32
CA THR A 61 -19.87 -4.01 8.97
C THR A 61 -20.07 -5.08 7.89
N GLN A 62 -19.84 -6.37 8.22
CA GLN A 62 -19.90 -7.52 7.32
C GLN A 62 -19.11 -7.31 6.01
N PRO A 63 -17.80 -7.04 6.09
CA PRO A 63 -16.98 -6.79 4.91
C PRO A 63 -16.91 -8.03 4.01
N ASP A 64 -16.86 -7.80 2.70
CA ASP A 64 -16.56 -8.82 1.69
C ASP A 64 -15.07 -9.17 1.64
N LEU A 65 -14.23 -8.24 2.08
CA LEU A 65 -12.77 -8.34 2.11
C LEU A 65 -12.23 -7.49 3.26
N PHE A 66 -11.20 -8.00 3.96
CA PHE A 66 -10.36 -7.22 4.85
C PHE A 66 -8.96 -7.06 4.27
N ILE A 67 -8.42 -5.84 4.27
CA ILE A 67 -7.07 -5.53 3.80
C ILE A 67 -6.22 -5.06 4.98
N PHE A 68 -5.22 -5.86 5.32
CA PHE A 68 -4.15 -5.50 6.23
C PHE A 68 -3.11 -4.65 5.51
N LEU A 69 -2.85 -3.45 6.01
CA LEU A 69 -1.92 -2.48 5.45
C LEU A 69 -0.56 -2.48 6.16
N GLY A 70 -0.21 -3.57 6.86
CA GLY A 70 1.06 -3.68 7.58
C GLY A 70 0.93 -3.40 9.07
N ASP A 71 2.04 -3.55 9.77
CA ASP A 71 2.10 -3.73 11.22
C ASP A 71 1.02 -4.66 11.76
N ASN A 72 0.85 -5.76 11.05
CA ASN A 72 -0.13 -6.79 11.39
C ASN A 72 0.34 -7.52 12.64
N VAL A 73 1.65 -7.65 12.82
CA VAL A 73 2.33 -8.06 14.03
C VAL A 73 3.60 -7.24 14.24
N TYR A 74 3.92 -6.95 15.50
CA TYR A 74 5.10 -6.15 15.85
C TYR A 74 6.28 -7.04 16.20
N LEU A 75 7.11 -7.48 15.23
CA LEU A 75 8.15 -8.49 15.46
C LEU A 75 9.36 -7.95 16.24
N ASP A 76 9.92 -6.81 15.85
CA ASP A 76 11.01 -6.07 16.52
C ASP A 76 12.15 -6.95 17.05
N THR A 77 12.63 -7.85 16.20
CA THR A 77 13.57 -8.88 16.62
C THR A 77 14.34 -9.45 15.44
N ARG A 78 15.49 -10.05 15.72
CA ARG A 78 16.22 -10.90 14.77
C ARG A 78 16.16 -12.39 15.15
N ASP A 79 15.38 -12.75 16.17
CA ASP A 79 15.22 -14.14 16.61
C ASP A 79 13.96 -14.78 16.00
N PRO A 80 14.09 -15.78 15.10
CA PRO A 80 12.95 -16.46 14.48
C PRO A 80 11.99 -17.12 15.49
N ALA A 81 12.46 -17.50 16.67
CA ALA A 81 11.61 -18.07 17.71
C ALA A 81 10.68 -17.01 18.31
N VAL A 82 11.18 -15.78 18.51
CA VAL A 82 10.37 -14.63 18.94
C VAL A 82 9.36 -14.27 17.85
N MET A 83 9.78 -14.26 16.58
CA MET A 83 8.87 -13.97 15.47
C MET A 83 7.68 -14.96 15.43
N ARG A 84 7.97 -16.27 15.50
CA ARG A 84 6.94 -17.31 15.53
C ARG A 84 5.99 -17.17 16.72
N ARG A 85 6.51 -16.81 17.89
CA ARG A 85 5.69 -16.58 19.09
C ARG A 85 4.72 -15.42 18.89
N LYS A 86 5.19 -14.29 18.35
CA LYS A 86 4.35 -13.10 18.11
C LYS A 86 3.25 -13.35 17.07
N TYR A 87 3.55 -14.11 16.00
CA TYR A 87 2.49 -14.59 15.11
C TYR A 87 1.49 -15.51 15.81
N ALA A 88 1.94 -16.39 16.71
CA ALA A 88 1.03 -17.23 17.49
C ALA A 88 0.14 -16.40 18.45
N GLU A 89 0.65 -15.30 19.00
CA GLU A 89 -0.13 -14.35 19.80
C GLU A 89 -1.25 -13.70 18.97
N LEU A 90 -0.95 -13.21 17.76
CA LEU A 90 -1.96 -12.68 16.84
C LEU A 90 -2.99 -13.74 16.46
N ALA A 91 -2.56 -14.97 16.13
CA ALA A 91 -3.47 -16.09 15.84
C ALA A 91 -4.35 -16.48 17.03
N ALA A 92 -3.95 -16.16 18.26
CA ALA A 92 -4.73 -16.42 19.47
C ALA A 92 -5.77 -15.33 19.77
N GLN A 93 -5.71 -14.17 19.11
CA GLN A 93 -6.68 -13.09 19.29
C GLN A 93 -8.08 -13.54 18.83
N PRO A 94 -9.10 -13.60 19.72
CA PRO A 94 -10.41 -14.15 19.36
C PRO A 94 -11.10 -13.40 18.22
N GLY A 95 -10.95 -12.08 18.16
CA GLY A 95 -11.51 -11.27 17.07
C GLY A 95 -10.84 -11.53 15.73
N PHE A 96 -9.51 -11.69 15.72
CA PHE A 96 -8.76 -12.08 14.52
C PHE A 96 -9.14 -13.49 14.04
N GLN A 97 -9.32 -14.45 14.96
CA GLN A 97 -9.80 -15.79 14.60
C GLN A 97 -11.17 -15.75 13.91
N ARG A 98 -12.10 -14.94 14.44
CA ARG A 98 -13.42 -14.74 13.79
C ARG A 98 -13.26 -14.10 12.42
N LEU A 99 -12.47 -13.03 12.29
CA LEU A 99 -12.19 -12.37 11.01
C LEU A 99 -11.66 -13.37 9.98
N LYS A 100 -10.57 -14.10 10.30
CA LYS A 100 -9.95 -15.09 9.41
C LYS A 100 -10.90 -16.23 9.03
N ALA A 101 -11.85 -16.58 9.88
CA ALA A 101 -12.82 -17.63 9.61
C ALA A 101 -13.98 -17.20 8.69
N THR A 102 -14.29 -15.90 8.62
CA THR A 102 -15.52 -15.42 7.95
C THR A 102 -15.29 -14.41 6.83
N VAL A 103 -14.12 -13.78 6.78
CA VAL A 103 -13.79 -12.72 5.82
C VAL A 103 -12.49 -13.07 5.10
N PRO A 104 -12.45 -13.03 3.76
CA PRO A 104 -11.20 -13.10 3.02
C PRO A 104 -10.23 -12.00 3.44
N ILE A 105 -8.95 -12.34 3.59
CA ILE A 105 -7.91 -11.42 4.02
C ILE A 105 -6.87 -11.28 2.92
N LEU A 106 -6.58 -10.04 2.53
CA LEU A 106 -5.34 -9.67 1.86
C LEU A 106 -4.44 -8.95 2.87
N ALA A 107 -3.14 -9.18 2.79
CA ALA A 107 -2.19 -8.56 3.70
C ALA A 107 -0.90 -8.18 2.96
N ILE A 108 -0.37 -7.01 3.33
CA ILE A 108 1.01 -6.59 3.10
C ILE A 108 1.65 -6.31 4.46
N TRP A 109 2.97 -6.39 4.54
CA TRP A 109 3.72 -6.01 5.76
C TRP A 109 3.96 -4.51 5.82
N ASP A 110 4.34 -4.05 7.02
CA ASP A 110 5.17 -2.86 7.17
C ASP A 110 6.46 -3.17 7.94
N ASP A 111 7.16 -2.18 8.47
CA ASP A 111 8.47 -2.34 9.11
C ASP A 111 8.45 -3.32 10.29
N HIS A 112 7.42 -3.27 11.14
CA HIS A 112 7.41 -4.15 12.31
C HIS A 112 7.11 -5.62 11.94
N ASP A 113 6.31 -5.89 10.91
CA ASP A 113 6.15 -7.22 10.32
C ASP A 113 7.41 -7.67 9.58
N TYR A 114 8.10 -6.72 8.95
CA TYR A 114 9.33 -6.96 8.20
C TYR A 114 10.48 -7.29 9.14
N GLY A 115 10.51 -6.70 10.33
CA GLY A 115 11.22 -7.23 11.49
C GLY A 115 11.83 -6.21 12.46
N GLU A 116 12.01 -4.96 12.04
CA GLU A 116 12.61 -3.86 12.81
C GLU A 116 12.04 -2.51 12.36
N ASN A 117 11.89 -1.58 13.30
CA ASN A 117 11.41 -0.22 13.04
C ASN A 117 12.19 0.45 11.91
N ASP A 118 11.49 1.07 10.98
CA ASP A 118 12.03 1.76 9.80
C ASP A 118 13.05 0.94 9.00
N ALA A 119 13.00 -0.40 9.03
CA ALA A 119 13.99 -1.22 8.34
C ALA A 119 13.74 -1.28 6.82
N GLY A 120 14.79 -1.55 6.04
CA GLY A 120 14.72 -1.58 4.57
C GLY A 120 15.49 -2.74 3.96
N ALA A 121 16.10 -2.51 2.80
CA ALA A 121 16.80 -3.55 2.05
C ALA A 121 17.96 -4.21 2.81
N ASP A 122 18.51 -3.53 3.82
CA ASP A 122 19.64 -3.92 4.66
C ASP A 122 19.28 -4.82 5.84
N TYR A 123 17.99 -5.04 6.11
CA TYR A 123 17.56 -5.89 7.21
C TYR A 123 17.97 -7.37 7.00
N PRO A 124 18.75 -7.96 7.92
CA PRO A 124 19.37 -9.28 7.69
C PRO A 124 18.39 -10.45 7.74
N MET A 125 17.21 -10.30 8.36
CA MET A 125 16.25 -11.41 8.51
C MET A 125 15.07 -11.34 7.53
N LYS A 126 15.10 -10.44 6.53
CA LYS A 126 13.97 -10.22 5.62
C LYS A 126 13.44 -11.48 4.92
N GLU A 127 14.33 -12.43 4.62
CA GLU A 127 13.97 -13.73 4.05
C GLU A 127 13.15 -14.59 5.03
N GLU A 128 13.54 -14.62 6.31
CA GLU A 128 12.80 -15.36 7.34
C GLU A 128 11.47 -14.65 7.65
N SER A 129 11.45 -13.32 7.71
CA SER A 129 10.20 -12.55 7.83
C SER A 129 9.25 -12.83 6.67
N ARG A 130 9.74 -12.86 5.42
CA ARG A 130 8.94 -13.25 4.24
C ARG A 130 8.34 -14.63 4.39
N ARG A 131 9.16 -15.60 4.79
CA ARG A 131 8.71 -16.97 4.98
C ARG A 131 7.59 -17.04 6.03
N LEU A 132 7.81 -16.46 7.21
CA LEU A 132 6.85 -16.49 8.31
C LEU A 132 5.56 -15.74 7.99
N PHE A 133 5.66 -14.55 7.37
CA PHE A 133 4.51 -13.77 6.93
C PHE A 133 3.62 -14.56 5.96
N LEU A 134 4.23 -15.10 4.90
CA LEU A 134 3.51 -15.86 3.88
C LEU A 134 2.94 -17.18 4.43
N ASP A 135 3.65 -17.85 5.34
CA ASP A 135 3.15 -19.04 6.01
C ASP A 135 1.94 -18.72 6.91
N PHE A 136 1.98 -17.60 7.64
CA PHE A 136 0.90 -17.18 8.55
C PHE A 136 -0.40 -16.85 7.82
N PHE A 137 -0.30 -16.13 6.71
CA PHE A 137 -1.43 -15.77 5.85
C PHE A 137 -1.83 -16.88 4.86
N GLY A 138 -1.14 -18.03 4.87
CA GLY A 138 -1.53 -19.22 4.12
C GLY A 138 -1.27 -19.12 2.62
N GLU A 139 -0.19 -18.45 2.23
CA GLU A 139 0.16 -18.26 0.82
C GLU A 139 0.40 -19.60 0.10
N PRO A 140 -0.06 -19.78 -1.15
CA PRO A 140 0.22 -21.00 -1.92
C PRO A 140 1.71 -21.29 -2.05
N ALA A 141 2.08 -22.58 -2.05
CA ALA A 141 3.49 -23.01 -2.07
C ALA A 141 4.21 -22.67 -3.39
N ASP A 142 3.48 -22.57 -4.49
CA ASP A 142 3.94 -22.18 -5.82
C ASP A 142 3.85 -20.67 -6.08
N SER A 143 3.40 -19.90 -5.07
CA SER A 143 3.31 -18.45 -5.22
C SER A 143 4.67 -17.84 -5.51
N PRO A 144 4.75 -16.95 -6.51
CA PRO A 144 5.98 -16.24 -6.81
C PRO A 144 6.43 -15.33 -5.65
N ARG A 145 5.54 -14.94 -4.73
CA ARG A 145 5.90 -14.21 -3.49
C ARG A 145 6.87 -14.97 -2.60
N ARG A 146 6.91 -16.30 -2.69
CA ARG A 146 7.82 -17.12 -1.88
C ARG A 146 9.28 -17.04 -2.34
N THR A 147 9.54 -16.49 -3.53
CA THR A 147 10.88 -16.48 -4.15
C THR A 147 11.30 -15.14 -4.76
N ARG A 148 10.35 -14.25 -5.11
CA ARG A 148 10.64 -12.92 -5.67
C ARG A 148 11.17 -11.94 -4.61
N ASP A 149 11.62 -10.78 -5.08
CA ASP A 149 12.16 -9.69 -4.28
C ASP A 149 11.09 -8.89 -3.53
N GLY A 150 10.43 -9.54 -2.57
CA GLY A 150 9.39 -8.97 -1.73
C GLY A 150 8.10 -9.80 -1.75
N ILE A 151 7.04 -9.27 -1.12
CA ILE A 151 5.72 -9.93 -1.01
C ILE A 151 4.60 -9.20 -1.78
N TYR A 152 4.96 -8.26 -2.66
CA TYR A 152 4.00 -7.51 -3.45
C TYR A 152 3.09 -8.43 -4.29
N THR A 153 1.81 -8.06 -4.37
CA THR A 153 0.77 -8.82 -5.08
C THR A 153 -0.32 -7.90 -5.62
N ALA A 154 -1.12 -8.40 -6.55
CA ALA A 154 -2.34 -7.76 -6.99
C ALA A 154 -3.42 -8.80 -7.29
N HIS A 155 -4.67 -8.47 -7.01
CA HIS A 155 -5.82 -9.35 -7.22
C HIS A 155 -6.95 -8.58 -7.91
N VAL A 156 -7.74 -9.26 -8.74
CA VAL A 156 -8.96 -8.71 -9.35
C VAL A 156 -10.16 -9.53 -8.89
N PHE A 157 -11.21 -8.84 -8.48
CA PHE A 157 -12.46 -9.40 -7.97
C PHE A 157 -13.65 -8.93 -8.79
N GLY A 158 -14.64 -9.80 -8.96
CA GLY A 158 -15.94 -9.47 -9.54
C GLY A 158 -15.98 -9.59 -11.07
N PRO A 159 -17.20 -9.55 -11.64
CA PRO A 159 -17.41 -9.61 -13.08
C PRO A 159 -17.08 -8.28 -13.76
N ALA A 160 -16.89 -8.31 -15.09
CA ALA A 160 -16.74 -7.11 -15.90
C ALA A 160 -17.86 -6.08 -15.63
N GLY A 161 -17.50 -4.81 -15.47
CA GLY A 161 -18.41 -3.71 -15.10
C GLY A 161 -18.63 -3.57 -13.59
N ARG A 162 -18.12 -4.50 -12.78
CA ARG A 162 -18.03 -4.42 -11.31
C ARG A 162 -16.69 -4.95 -10.80
N GLN A 163 -15.63 -4.77 -11.57
CA GLN A 163 -14.30 -5.27 -11.24
C GLN A 163 -13.60 -4.36 -10.24
N VAL A 164 -13.13 -4.95 -9.15
CA VAL A 164 -12.25 -4.29 -8.18
C VAL A 164 -10.86 -4.89 -8.28
N GLN A 165 -9.86 -4.07 -8.61
CA GLN A 165 -8.45 -4.45 -8.49
C GLN A 165 -7.88 -3.95 -7.18
N VAL A 166 -7.22 -4.82 -6.43
CA VAL A 166 -6.43 -4.47 -5.23
C VAL A 166 -4.97 -4.72 -5.54
N ILE A 167 -4.13 -3.68 -5.39
CA ILE A 167 -2.68 -3.72 -5.62
C ILE A 167 -2.00 -3.45 -4.27
N LEU A 168 -1.13 -4.37 -3.85
CA LEU A 168 -0.37 -4.28 -2.60
C LEU A 168 1.13 -4.23 -2.93
N PRO A 169 1.74 -3.04 -3.07
CA PRO A 169 3.18 -2.89 -3.25
C PRO A 169 3.94 -3.21 -1.95
N ASP A 170 5.18 -3.65 -2.06
CA ASP A 170 6.05 -3.93 -0.92
C ASP A 170 7.07 -2.80 -0.79
N LEU A 171 6.93 -2.03 0.29
CA LEU A 171 7.68 -0.81 0.53
C LEU A 171 8.95 -1.02 1.36
N ARG A 172 9.29 -2.26 1.71
CA ARG A 172 10.38 -2.57 2.64
C ARG A 172 11.53 -3.31 1.97
N TRP A 173 11.23 -4.34 1.18
CA TRP A 173 12.23 -5.30 0.69
C TRP A 173 13.43 -4.70 -0.06
N ASN A 174 13.14 -3.74 -0.95
CA ASN A 174 14.11 -3.09 -1.83
C ASN A 174 14.39 -1.64 -1.42
N ARG A 175 13.79 -1.17 -0.32
CA ARG A 175 13.87 0.23 0.06
C ARG A 175 15.27 0.60 0.50
N THR A 176 15.85 1.61 -0.14
CA THR A 176 17.12 2.21 0.26
C THR A 176 16.97 2.97 1.59
N PRO A 177 18.06 3.19 2.35
CA PRO A 177 17.98 3.86 3.65
C PRO A 177 17.23 5.22 3.61
N LEU A 178 16.52 5.52 4.70
CA LEU A 178 15.92 6.84 4.90
C LEU A 178 17.00 7.91 5.06
N MET A 179 16.64 9.13 4.66
CA MET A 179 17.44 10.31 4.93
C MET A 179 16.94 10.96 6.22
N SER A 180 17.80 11.14 7.21
CA SER A 180 17.47 11.88 8.44
C SER A 180 17.42 13.39 8.18
N LEU A 181 16.65 14.11 8.98
CA LEU A 181 16.69 15.57 9.02
C LEU A 181 18.07 16.06 9.46
N GLU A 182 18.61 17.07 8.76
CA GLU A 182 19.84 17.74 9.16
C GLU A 182 19.56 18.72 10.29
N LEU A 183 19.92 18.35 11.53
CA LEU A 183 19.70 19.18 12.72
C LEU A 183 20.99 19.85 13.25
N GLY A 184 22.11 19.66 12.55
CA GLY A 184 23.44 20.03 13.03
C GLY A 184 23.83 19.20 14.24
N ASP A 185 24.36 19.85 15.29
CA ASP A 185 24.76 19.20 16.54
C ASP A 185 23.57 18.92 17.50
N GLN A 186 22.34 19.20 17.08
CA GLN A 186 21.17 18.98 17.92
C GLN A 186 20.72 17.52 17.87
N ASP A 187 20.48 16.96 19.04
CA ASP A 187 19.78 15.70 19.21
C ASP A 187 18.30 15.87 18.83
N TYR A 188 17.75 14.89 18.11
CA TYR A 188 16.38 14.96 17.60
C TYR A 188 15.34 15.01 18.73
N ASP A 189 15.53 14.22 19.79
CA ASP A 189 14.57 14.18 20.91
C ASP A 189 14.55 15.50 21.67
N ALA A 190 15.74 16.07 21.93
CA ALA A 190 15.85 17.39 22.54
C ALA A 190 15.25 18.50 21.65
N TRP A 191 15.43 18.40 20.33
CA TRP A 191 14.88 19.37 19.38
C TRP A 191 13.35 19.31 19.31
N ILE A 192 12.75 18.11 19.30
CA ILE A 192 11.31 17.94 19.20
C ILE A 192 10.59 18.32 20.50
N GLU A 193 11.20 18.05 21.67
CA GLU A 193 10.68 18.46 22.98
C GLU A 193 10.52 19.99 23.04
N LYS A 194 11.57 20.73 22.68
CA LYS A 194 11.54 22.20 22.63
C LYS A 194 10.48 22.74 21.67
N ARG A 195 10.30 22.10 20.50
CA ARG A 195 9.25 22.47 19.55
C ARG A 195 7.87 22.25 20.12
N ALA A 196 7.63 21.09 20.73
CA ALA A 196 6.36 20.77 21.35
C ALA A 196 6.00 21.78 22.45
N GLU A 197 6.96 22.16 23.31
CA GLU A 197 6.78 23.20 24.33
C GLU A 197 6.41 24.57 23.74
N SER A 198 6.93 24.90 22.56
CA SER A 198 6.63 26.15 21.86
C SER A 198 5.32 26.14 21.05
N GLY A 199 4.64 24.99 20.97
CA GLY A 199 3.43 24.80 20.17
C GLY A 199 3.68 24.79 18.65
N GLU A 200 4.93 24.64 18.22
CA GLU A 200 5.28 24.45 16.81
C GLU A 200 4.85 23.05 16.33
N PRO A 201 4.57 22.87 15.03
CA PRO A 201 4.37 21.54 14.47
C PRO A 201 5.59 20.65 14.73
N THR A 202 5.32 19.44 15.20
CA THR A 202 6.32 18.43 15.53
C THR A 202 6.47 17.45 14.36
N PRO A 203 7.47 17.64 13.47
CA PRO A 203 7.73 16.72 12.39
C PRO A 203 8.39 15.44 12.92
N GLY A 204 8.35 14.37 12.13
CA GLY A 204 9.18 13.19 12.38
C GLY A 204 10.67 13.41 12.03
N PRO A 205 11.55 12.41 12.24
CA PRO A 205 13.00 12.55 12.10
C PRO A 205 13.51 12.50 10.66
N TYR A 206 12.66 12.23 9.68
CA TYR A 206 13.06 11.94 8.31
C TYR A 206 12.85 13.11 7.34
N ALA A 207 13.84 13.31 6.47
CA ALA A 207 13.78 14.22 5.35
C ALA A 207 13.25 13.52 4.08
N ARG A 208 12.98 14.33 3.06
CA ARG A 208 12.82 13.83 1.69
C ARG A 208 14.21 13.56 1.11
N ASN A 209 14.42 12.36 0.59
CA ASN A 209 15.61 11.98 -0.16
C ASN A 209 15.43 12.33 -1.65
N PRO A 210 16.20 13.30 -2.19
CA PRO A 210 16.11 13.69 -3.60
C PRO A 210 17.05 12.88 -4.51
N GLU A 211 17.82 11.94 -3.99
CA GLU A 211 18.78 11.18 -4.79
C GLU A 211 18.09 10.32 -5.84
N ILE A 212 18.59 10.38 -7.09
CA ILE A 212 18.02 9.63 -8.23
C ILE A 212 18.04 8.11 -7.99
N GLY A 213 19.03 7.61 -7.24
CA GLY A 213 19.17 6.19 -6.91
C GLY A 213 18.37 5.73 -5.70
N ALA A 214 17.79 6.65 -4.92
CA ALA A 214 16.98 6.29 -3.77
C ALA A 214 15.62 5.75 -4.25
N THR A 215 15.20 4.62 -3.69
CA THR A 215 13.97 3.93 -4.11
C THR A 215 13.33 3.23 -2.93
N GLN A 216 12.01 3.13 -2.98
CA GLN A 216 11.16 2.40 -2.06
C GLN A 216 10.83 1.01 -2.60
N LEU A 217 10.64 0.87 -3.92
CA LEU A 217 10.21 -0.40 -4.53
C LEU A 217 11.33 -1.19 -5.22
N GLY A 218 12.36 -0.50 -5.73
CA GLY A 218 13.32 -1.08 -6.66
C GLY A 218 12.76 -1.31 -8.08
N GLU A 219 13.65 -1.41 -9.07
CA GLU A 219 13.27 -1.39 -10.49
C GLU A 219 12.40 -2.61 -10.92
N THR A 220 12.66 -3.79 -10.36
CA THR A 220 11.86 -4.99 -10.67
C THR A 220 10.40 -4.81 -10.26
N GLN A 221 10.17 -4.37 -9.02
CA GLN A 221 8.82 -4.12 -8.52
C GLN A 221 8.17 -2.94 -9.22
N TRP A 222 8.93 -1.89 -9.57
CA TRP A 222 8.40 -0.77 -10.36
C TRP A 222 7.81 -1.20 -11.70
N ARG A 223 8.53 -2.05 -12.45
CA ARG A 223 8.01 -2.61 -13.72
C ARG A 223 6.76 -3.43 -13.49
N TRP A 224 6.72 -4.20 -12.41
CA TRP A 224 5.53 -4.95 -12.03
C TRP A 224 4.35 -4.02 -11.72
N LEU A 225 4.55 -2.96 -10.92
CA LEU A 225 3.50 -2.01 -10.55
C LEU A 225 2.96 -1.27 -11.77
N GLU A 226 3.84 -0.79 -12.65
CA GLU A 226 3.46 -0.17 -13.92
C GLU A 226 2.65 -1.13 -14.82
N ALA A 227 2.96 -2.42 -14.81
CA ALA A 227 2.19 -3.40 -15.56
C ALA A 227 0.81 -3.65 -14.91
N GLN A 228 0.72 -3.72 -13.58
CA GLN A 228 -0.53 -3.89 -12.83
C GLN A 228 -1.46 -2.68 -12.97
N LEU A 229 -0.92 -1.46 -13.04
CA LEU A 229 -1.70 -0.25 -13.32
C LEU A 229 -2.36 -0.27 -14.71
N GLY A 230 -1.90 -1.12 -15.64
CA GLY A 230 -2.49 -1.33 -16.96
C GLY A 230 -3.56 -2.44 -17.03
N VAL A 231 -3.78 -3.18 -15.95
CA VAL A 231 -4.85 -4.19 -15.84
C VAL A 231 -6.21 -3.48 -15.86
N GLN A 232 -7.24 -4.10 -16.44
CA GLN A 232 -8.58 -3.49 -16.48
C GLN A 232 -9.27 -3.64 -15.11
N ALA A 233 -9.89 -2.57 -14.63
CA ALA A 233 -10.71 -2.54 -13.43
C ALA A 233 -11.66 -1.35 -13.47
N ASP A 234 -12.84 -1.48 -12.85
CA ASP A 234 -13.81 -0.40 -12.69
C ASP A 234 -13.48 0.45 -11.45
N VAL A 235 -13.03 -0.21 -10.37
CA VAL A 235 -12.47 0.43 -9.17
C VAL A 235 -11.09 -0.16 -8.91
N ARG A 236 -10.11 0.68 -8.60
CA ARG A 236 -8.75 0.25 -8.26
C ARG A 236 -8.37 0.75 -6.88
N ILE A 237 -7.74 -0.11 -6.11
CA ILE A 237 -7.26 0.16 -4.77
C ILE A 237 -5.75 -0.03 -4.76
N LEU A 238 -5.00 1.03 -4.49
CA LEU A 238 -3.58 0.94 -4.14
C LEU A 238 -3.47 0.87 -2.62
N ALA A 239 -3.32 -0.35 -2.08
CA ALA A 239 -3.23 -0.61 -0.65
C ALA A 239 -1.75 -0.57 -0.22
N SER A 240 -1.31 0.62 0.17
CA SER A 240 0.05 0.93 0.59
C SER A 240 0.20 0.78 2.11
N SER A 241 1.36 0.33 2.59
CA SER A 241 1.60 0.33 4.04
C SER A 241 1.86 1.73 4.60
N LEU A 242 2.53 2.57 3.82
CA LEU A 242 2.83 3.97 4.16
C LEU A 242 1.88 4.95 3.48
N GLN A 243 1.74 6.16 4.03
CA GLN A 243 0.96 7.24 3.41
C GLN A 243 1.49 7.57 2.01
N VAL A 244 0.57 7.63 1.03
CA VAL A 244 0.89 7.87 -0.38
C VAL A 244 0.94 9.36 -0.68
N LEU A 245 -0.04 10.12 -0.16
CA LEU A 245 -0.20 11.52 -0.54
C LEU A 245 0.33 12.52 0.48
N ALA A 246 0.62 12.14 1.72
CA ALA A 246 1.10 13.08 2.74
C ALA A 246 2.24 13.97 2.19
N ASP A 247 2.08 15.29 2.26
CA ASP A 247 2.95 16.24 1.56
C ASP A 247 4.19 16.67 2.35
N PHE A 248 4.23 16.29 3.63
CA PHE A 248 5.29 16.63 4.55
C PHE A 248 6.12 15.37 4.89
N ALA A 249 7.44 15.46 4.67
CA ALA A 249 8.37 14.42 5.10
C ALA A 249 8.65 14.57 6.60
N GLY A 250 8.63 13.48 7.34
CA GLY A 250 8.96 13.45 8.76
C GLY A 250 8.90 12.03 9.28
N TRP A 251 7.77 11.37 9.05
CA TRP A 251 7.62 9.93 9.19
C TRP A 251 7.76 9.24 7.84
N GLU A 252 7.67 7.92 7.84
CA GLU A 252 7.77 7.13 6.63
C GLU A 252 6.54 7.34 5.72
N GLY A 253 6.80 7.51 4.43
CA GLY A 253 5.82 7.88 3.44
C GLY A 253 6.43 7.85 2.04
N TRP A 254 5.58 7.76 1.02
CA TRP A 254 6.04 7.88 -0.36
C TRP A 254 6.81 9.18 -0.59
N ILE A 255 6.45 10.23 0.15
CA ILE A 255 7.07 11.55 0.11
C ILE A 255 8.56 11.56 0.46
N ASN A 256 9.07 10.54 1.17
CA ASN A 256 10.49 10.41 1.48
C ASN A 256 11.32 10.07 0.23
N PHE A 257 10.74 9.40 -0.77
CA PHE A 257 11.44 8.97 -1.98
C PHE A 257 10.90 9.75 -3.19
N ALA A 258 11.48 10.93 -3.43
CA ALA A 258 10.95 11.93 -4.35
C ALA A 258 10.70 11.37 -5.77
N HIS A 259 11.66 10.58 -6.28
CA HIS A 259 11.57 9.97 -7.60
C HIS A 259 10.48 8.90 -7.68
N ASP A 260 10.38 8.04 -6.67
CA ASP A 260 9.37 6.98 -6.61
C ASP A 260 7.95 7.57 -6.52
N HIS A 261 7.75 8.61 -5.70
CA HIS A 261 6.47 9.31 -5.62
C HIS A 261 6.07 9.96 -6.96
N GLN A 262 7.00 10.64 -7.63
CA GLN A 262 6.74 11.21 -8.95
C GLN A 262 6.47 10.13 -10.01
N ARG A 263 7.22 9.03 -9.98
CA ARG A 263 7.05 7.88 -10.87
C ARG A 263 5.68 7.23 -10.68
N LEU A 264 5.16 7.13 -9.46
CA LEU A 264 3.81 6.63 -9.21
C LEU A 264 2.77 7.48 -9.94
N ILE A 265 2.79 8.80 -9.73
CA ILE A 265 1.83 9.73 -10.35
C ILE A 265 1.94 9.68 -11.89
N ALA A 266 3.17 9.61 -12.42
CA ALA A 266 3.41 9.45 -13.85
C ALA A 266 2.87 8.11 -14.38
N ALA A 267 3.11 7.00 -13.69
CA ALA A 267 2.63 5.69 -14.09
C ALA A 267 1.10 5.60 -14.09
N ILE A 268 0.42 6.20 -13.09
CA ILE A 268 -1.05 6.28 -13.06
C ILE A 268 -1.57 6.99 -14.32
N ARG A 269 -0.95 8.11 -14.70
CA ARG A 269 -1.27 8.86 -15.92
C ARG A 269 -1.02 8.03 -17.19
N ASP A 270 0.20 7.51 -17.33
CA ASP A 270 0.68 6.85 -18.56
C ASP A 270 -0.05 5.52 -18.81
N LYS A 271 -0.42 4.80 -17.75
CA LYS A 271 -1.19 3.56 -17.85
C LYS A 271 -2.70 3.79 -17.90
N ARG A 272 -3.14 5.04 -17.77
CA ARG A 272 -4.56 5.44 -17.69
C ARG A 272 -5.29 4.62 -16.63
N ALA A 273 -4.69 4.56 -15.44
CA ALA A 273 -5.14 3.72 -14.34
C ALA A 273 -6.37 4.30 -13.63
N ASN A 274 -7.46 4.50 -14.37
CA ASN A 274 -8.71 5.11 -13.90
C ASN A 274 -9.28 4.43 -12.65
N GLY A 275 -10.05 5.19 -11.86
CA GLY A 275 -10.76 4.68 -10.69
C GLY A 275 -9.87 4.31 -9.51
N LEU A 276 -8.60 4.77 -9.48
CA LEU A 276 -7.66 4.46 -8.41
C LEU A 276 -7.89 5.34 -7.17
N ILE A 277 -8.04 4.68 -6.03
CA ILE A 277 -8.03 5.25 -4.68
C ILE A 277 -6.88 4.60 -3.89
N CYS A 278 -6.17 5.35 -3.04
CA CYS A 278 -5.12 4.82 -2.18
C CYS A 278 -5.66 4.53 -0.77
N LEU A 279 -5.16 3.48 -0.16
CA LEU A 279 -5.30 3.20 1.28
C LEU A 279 -3.91 3.19 1.90
N SER A 280 -3.79 3.68 3.13
CA SER A 280 -2.50 3.76 3.84
C SER A 280 -2.59 3.48 5.35
N GLY A 281 -1.46 3.08 5.94
CA GLY A 281 -1.28 2.68 7.33
C GLY A 281 -0.19 3.48 8.07
N ASP A 282 0.60 2.80 8.92
CA ASP A 282 1.80 3.26 9.67
C ASP A 282 1.57 4.30 10.79
N THR A 283 0.79 5.33 10.54
CA THR A 283 0.82 6.56 11.35
C THR A 283 0.09 6.54 12.71
N HIS A 284 -0.60 5.46 13.05
CA HIS A 284 -1.46 5.30 14.23
C HIS A 284 -2.56 6.38 14.40
N TYR A 285 -3.02 6.96 13.30
CA TYR A 285 -4.25 7.75 13.23
C TYR A 285 -5.01 7.51 11.92
N GLY A 286 -6.25 8.01 11.87
CA GLY A 286 -7.04 8.06 10.65
C GLY A 286 -7.10 9.46 10.05
N GLU A 287 -6.98 9.56 8.73
CA GLU A 287 -7.20 10.80 7.98
C GLU A 287 -7.55 10.53 6.51
N ILE A 288 -8.01 11.57 5.82
CA ILE A 288 -8.26 11.54 4.38
C ILE A 288 -7.45 12.66 3.75
N SER A 289 -6.70 12.35 2.70
CA SER A 289 -5.91 13.31 1.92
C SER A 289 -6.36 13.35 0.46
N ARG A 290 -6.22 14.51 -0.16
CA ARG A 290 -6.57 14.72 -1.58
C ARG A 290 -5.51 15.56 -2.28
N LEU A 291 -5.03 15.07 -3.42
CA LEU A 291 -4.10 15.79 -4.30
C LEU A 291 -4.71 15.98 -5.70
N ASP A 292 -4.95 17.24 -6.09
CA ASP A 292 -5.53 17.61 -7.38
C ASP A 292 -4.58 18.45 -8.27
N VAL A 293 -3.38 18.76 -7.77
CA VAL A 293 -2.35 19.51 -8.51
C VAL A 293 -1.34 18.55 -9.15
N ASN A 294 -1.10 18.70 -10.45
CA ASN A 294 -0.15 17.90 -11.23
C ASN A 294 -0.42 16.38 -11.22
N THR A 295 -1.65 15.97 -10.93
CA THR A 295 -2.15 14.59 -10.99
C THR A 295 -3.04 14.41 -12.24
N PRO A 296 -3.24 13.17 -12.73
CA PRO A 296 -4.12 12.94 -13.88
C PRO A 296 -5.60 13.19 -13.58
N TYR A 297 -5.99 13.04 -12.31
CA TYR A 297 -7.30 13.35 -11.72
C TYR A 297 -7.09 13.49 -10.20
N PRO A 298 -8.08 13.94 -9.41
CA PRO A 298 -7.92 14.06 -7.97
C PRO A 298 -7.57 12.71 -7.33
N LEU A 299 -6.34 12.57 -6.82
CA LEU A 299 -5.93 11.38 -6.09
C LEU A 299 -6.44 11.48 -4.65
N TRP A 300 -6.93 10.35 -4.13
CA TRP A 300 -7.41 10.21 -2.76
C TRP A 300 -6.56 9.18 -2.03
N ASP A 301 -6.22 9.49 -0.78
CA ASP A 301 -5.52 8.58 0.13
C ASP A 301 -6.26 8.54 1.46
N ILE A 302 -6.74 7.37 1.83
CA ILE A 302 -7.53 7.15 3.03
C ILE A 302 -6.65 6.37 3.99
N THR A 303 -6.11 7.07 4.98
CA THR A 303 -5.26 6.49 6.01
C THR A 303 -6.14 5.95 7.13
N SER A 304 -5.95 4.68 7.47
CA SER A 304 -6.52 4.09 8.68
C SER A 304 -5.46 3.24 9.35
N SER A 305 -4.77 3.88 10.28
CA SER A 305 -3.69 3.27 11.04
C SER A 305 -4.02 3.37 12.52
N GLY A 306 -4.05 2.25 13.23
CA GLY A 306 -4.42 2.23 14.64
C GLY A 306 -5.53 1.24 14.99
N LEU A 307 -5.41 0.01 14.50
CA LEU A 307 -6.24 -1.09 14.98
C LEU A 307 -6.05 -1.29 16.50
N THR A 308 -4.84 -1.03 17.01
CA THR A 308 -4.56 -0.93 18.46
C THR A 308 -3.77 0.30 18.86
N GLU A 309 -2.82 0.73 18.04
CA GLU A 309 -1.92 1.84 18.35
C GLU A 309 -2.56 3.20 18.10
N VAL A 310 -2.11 4.22 18.84
CA VAL A 310 -2.58 5.61 18.69
C VAL A 310 -1.40 6.56 18.80
N TRP A 311 -1.28 7.50 17.86
CA TRP A 311 -0.27 8.57 17.95
C TRP A 311 -0.87 9.85 18.55
N PRO A 312 -0.24 10.43 19.59
CA PRO A 312 -0.78 11.58 20.30
C PRO A 312 -0.55 12.92 19.58
N VAL A 313 0.22 12.92 18.50
CA VAL A 313 0.69 14.11 17.78
C VAL A 313 0.11 14.10 16.37
N THR A 314 -0.18 15.27 15.81
CA THR A 314 -0.64 15.39 14.42
C THR A 314 0.51 15.88 13.54
N PRO A 315 1.07 15.04 12.66
CA PRO A 315 2.05 15.48 11.68
C PRO A 315 1.45 16.52 10.72
N PRO A 316 2.27 17.47 10.22
CA PRO A 316 1.84 18.37 9.15
C PRO A 316 1.39 17.57 7.92
N ASN A 317 0.29 17.99 7.32
CA ASN A 317 -0.17 17.50 6.01
C ASN A 317 -1.14 18.53 5.46
N ALA A 318 -0.75 19.29 4.43
CA ALA A 318 -1.61 20.32 3.85
C ALA A 318 -2.63 19.77 2.84
N LEU A 319 -2.55 18.48 2.50
CA LEU A 319 -3.51 17.80 1.63
C LEU A 319 -4.67 17.15 2.38
N ARG A 320 -4.68 17.26 3.72
CA ARG A 320 -5.73 16.71 4.57
C ARG A 320 -7.09 17.35 4.25
N VAL A 321 -8.09 16.49 4.05
CA VAL A 321 -9.51 16.85 3.91
C VAL A 321 -10.20 16.56 5.22
N GLY A 322 -10.61 17.62 5.92
CA GLY A 322 -11.25 17.50 7.24
C GLY A 322 -10.24 17.37 8.39
N SER A 323 -10.68 16.75 9.50
CA SER A 323 -9.86 16.57 10.70
C SER A 323 -9.10 15.25 10.70
N VAL A 324 -8.06 15.15 11.52
CA VAL A 324 -7.43 13.87 11.89
C VAL A 324 -8.23 13.19 13.00
N PHE A 325 -8.32 11.86 12.96
CA PHE A 325 -8.90 11.05 14.03
C PHE A 325 -7.80 10.24 14.73
N ARG A 326 -7.48 10.61 15.97
CA ARG A 326 -6.35 10.06 16.75
C ARG A 326 -6.83 9.19 17.90
N ASP A 327 -7.52 8.12 17.53
CA ASP A 327 -7.95 7.05 18.44
C ASP A 327 -7.99 5.75 17.63
N GLN A 328 -8.24 4.63 18.31
CA GLN A 328 -8.34 3.32 17.67
C GLN A 328 -9.39 3.34 16.56
N ASN A 329 -8.99 2.92 15.36
CA ASN A 329 -9.79 3.07 14.16
C ASN A 329 -9.59 1.94 13.15
N PHE A 330 -10.56 1.81 12.25
CA PHE A 330 -10.46 1.02 11.04
C PHE A 330 -11.13 1.74 9.87
N GLY A 331 -10.70 1.41 8.66
CA GLY A 331 -11.21 1.96 7.43
C GLY A 331 -12.33 1.10 6.84
N LEU A 332 -13.28 1.73 6.17
CA LEU A 332 -14.33 1.05 5.41
C LEU A 332 -14.57 1.77 4.09
N LEU A 333 -14.48 1.04 2.98
CA LEU A 333 -15.01 1.44 1.68
C LEU A 333 -16.34 0.74 1.44
N THR A 334 -17.38 1.51 1.09
CA THR A 334 -18.64 0.98 0.58
C THR A 334 -18.82 1.41 -0.87
N ILE A 335 -18.88 0.45 -1.79
CA ILE A 335 -19.02 0.70 -3.22
C ILE A 335 -20.50 0.62 -3.60
N ASP A 336 -21.08 1.74 -3.97
CA ASP A 336 -22.38 1.78 -4.64
C ASP A 336 -22.18 1.58 -6.14
N TRP A 337 -22.66 0.43 -6.63
CA TRP A 337 -22.58 0.04 -8.04
C TRP A 337 -23.78 0.53 -8.87
N GLU A 338 -24.72 1.26 -8.26
CA GLU A 338 -25.88 1.79 -8.96
C GLU A 338 -25.54 3.04 -9.80
N GLY A 339 -26.28 3.24 -10.89
CA GLY A 339 -26.08 4.37 -11.81
C GLY A 339 -25.07 4.09 -12.93
N THR A 340 -24.61 5.16 -13.60
CA THR A 340 -23.70 5.07 -14.76
C THR A 340 -22.23 4.95 -14.39
N SER A 341 -21.87 5.30 -13.15
CA SER A 341 -20.52 5.16 -12.60
C SER A 341 -20.64 4.87 -11.10
N PRO A 342 -19.83 3.96 -10.55
CA PRO A 342 -19.86 3.66 -9.13
C PRO A 342 -19.44 4.87 -8.28
N THR A 343 -19.95 4.90 -7.05
CA THR A 343 -19.52 5.83 -6.00
C THR A 343 -18.96 5.03 -4.84
N VAL A 344 -17.77 5.38 -4.36
CA VAL A 344 -17.16 4.79 -3.17
C VAL A 344 -17.35 5.73 -2.00
N LEU A 345 -18.06 5.29 -0.96
CA LEU A 345 -18.07 5.97 0.33
C LEU A 345 -16.89 5.46 1.15
N ALA A 346 -15.86 6.29 1.32
CA ALA A 346 -14.74 6.02 2.18
C ALA A 346 -15.00 6.54 3.60
N GLN A 347 -14.69 5.73 4.61
CA GLN A 347 -14.91 6.08 6.02
C GLN A 347 -13.75 5.62 6.90
N VAL A 348 -13.51 6.38 7.95
CA VAL A 348 -12.74 5.95 9.14
C VAL A 348 -13.71 5.84 10.30
N ARG A 349 -13.71 4.68 10.96
CA ARG A 349 -14.62 4.35 12.06
C ARG A 349 -13.83 4.07 13.33
N ASP A 350 -14.40 4.43 14.47
CA ASP A 350 -13.78 4.15 15.77
C ASP A 350 -13.99 2.69 16.23
N VAL A 351 -13.43 2.36 17.39
CA VAL A 351 -13.54 1.05 18.04
C VAL A 351 -14.97 0.54 18.28
N ASN A 352 -15.95 1.44 18.30
CA ASN A 352 -17.37 1.11 18.46
C ASN A 352 -18.13 1.10 17.12
N GLY A 353 -17.43 1.31 16.00
CA GLY A 353 -18.01 1.36 14.65
C GLY A 353 -18.64 2.69 14.28
N VAL A 354 -18.50 3.73 15.11
CA VAL A 354 -19.04 5.07 14.82
C VAL A 354 -18.17 5.72 13.73
N VAL A 355 -18.82 6.30 12.72
CA VAL A 355 -18.14 7.04 11.64
C VAL A 355 -17.53 8.32 12.21
N ARG A 356 -16.23 8.52 12.00
CA ARG A 356 -15.49 9.68 12.47
C ARG A 356 -15.05 10.57 11.32
N LEU A 357 -14.68 9.96 10.21
CA LEU A 357 -14.38 10.64 8.95
C LEU A 357 -15.16 9.94 7.83
N GLU A 358 -15.63 10.71 6.86
CA GLU A 358 -16.27 10.17 5.66
C GLU A 358 -16.04 11.06 4.44
N GLN A 359 -15.94 10.42 3.28
CA GLN A 359 -15.79 11.10 2.00
C GLN A 359 -16.43 10.25 0.90
N PRO A 360 -17.49 10.74 0.23
CA PRO A 360 -17.98 10.14 -1.00
C PRO A 360 -17.03 10.48 -2.16
N ILE A 361 -16.66 9.47 -2.95
CA ILE A 361 -15.76 9.57 -4.10
C ILE A 361 -16.48 9.00 -5.31
N ARG A 362 -16.75 9.84 -6.32
CA ARG A 362 -17.33 9.38 -7.58
C ARG A 362 -16.22 8.86 -8.48
N ILE A 363 -16.31 7.60 -8.86
CA ILE A 363 -15.26 6.95 -9.67
C ILE A 363 -15.16 7.58 -11.07
N GLY A 364 -16.26 8.10 -11.60
CA GLY A 364 -16.29 8.83 -12.87
C GLY A 364 -15.49 10.13 -12.88
N ASP A 365 -15.12 10.67 -11.71
CA ASP A 365 -14.24 11.83 -11.57
C ASP A 365 -12.75 11.43 -11.61
N LEU A 366 -12.44 10.12 -11.59
CA LEU A 366 -11.10 9.54 -11.51
C LEU A 366 -10.66 8.95 -12.85
N VAL A 367 -10.69 9.76 -13.92
CA VAL A 367 -10.44 9.30 -15.30
C VAL A 367 -9.40 10.20 -15.98
N VAL A 368 -8.43 9.59 -16.68
CA VAL A 368 -7.37 10.26 -17.47
C VAL A 368 -7.84 10.72 -18.84
#